data_AF-A0A1M5CDD2-F1
#
_entry.id   AF-A0A1M5CDD2-F1
#
_cell.length_a   1.000
_cell.length_b   1.000
_cell.length_c   1.000
_cell.angle_alpha   90.00
_cell.angle_beta   90.00
_cell.angle_gamma   90.00
#
_symmetry.space_group_name_H-M   'P 1'
#
loop_
_entity.id
_entity.type
_entity.pdbx_description
1 polymer ?
#
loop_
_entity_poly.entity_id
_entity_poly.type
_entity_poly.pdbx_seq_one_letter_code
_entity_poly.pdbx_strand_id
1 'polypeptide(L)' 'MDEITNDWHSDFYAAIREIFKNEKDKIDIIQEQFLSKEPLRIDVIVVKKNDDYGIDKQIARIFKKYNI' A
#
# COMPACT_ATOMS: atom_id res chain seq x y z
N MET A 1 7.19 -29.15 -11.91
CA MET A 1 7.09 -27.90 -12.68
C MET A 1 6.56 -26.91 -11.67
N ASP A 2 7.47 -26.18 -11.02
CA ASP A 2 7.08 -25.30 -9.93
C ASP A 2 6.15 -24.23 -10.50
N GLU A 3 4.90 -24.24 -10.05
CA GLU A 3 3.97 -23.15 -10.29
C GLU A 3 4.64 -21.89 -9.77
N ILE A 4 4.98 -20.95 -10.66
CA ILE A 4 5.35 -19.60 -10.26
C ILE A 4 4.06 -18.99 -9.71
N THR A 5 3.81 -19.18 -8.43
CA THR A 5 2.79 -18.43 -7.70
C THR A 5 3.32 -17.01 -7.58
N ASN A 6 3.03 -16.16 -8.58
CA ASN A 6 3.21 -14.73 -8.43
C ASN A 6 2.36 -14.29 -7.24
N ASP A 7 3.01 -14.01 -6.11
CA ASP A 7 2.35 -13.46 -4.94
C ASP A 7 2.06 -11.99 -5.22
N TRP A 8 0.95 -11.76 -5.92
CA TRP A 8 0.47 -10.44 -6.31
C TRP A 8 0.48 -9.45 -5.15
N HIS A 9 0.27 -9.91 -3.91
CA HIS A 9 0.31 -9.07 -2.72
C HIS A 9 1.72 -8.52 -2.45
N SER A 10 2.74 -9.38 -2.54
CA SER A 10 4.14 -9.00 -2.39
C SER A 10 4.60 -8.07 -3.53
N ASP A 11 4.23 -8.38 -4.77
CA ASP A 11 4.56 -7.55 -5.93
C ASP A 11 3.88 -6.18 -5.86
N PHE A 12 2.61 -6.14 -5.48
CA PHE A 12 1.85 -4.90 -5.31
C PHE A 12 2.43 -4.05 -4.18
N TYR A 13 2.76 -4.65 -3.03
CA TYR A 13 3.42 -3.94 -1.93
C TYR A 13 4.76 -3.35 -2.38
N ALA A 14 5.60 -4.13 -3.06
CA ALA A 14 6.89 -3.66 -3.58
C ALA A 14 6.72 -2.48 -4.55
N ALA A 15 5.75 -2.57 -5.48
CA ALA A 15 5.43 -1.50 -6.42
C ALA A 15 4.99 -0.21 -5.71
N ILE A 16 4.10 -0.30 -4.72
CA ILE A 16 3.66 0.86 -3.93
C ILE A 16 4.83 1.49 -3.16
N ARG A 17 5.72 0.68 -2.56
CA ARG A 17 6.93 1.20 -1.89
C ARG A 17 7.86 1.94 -2.85
N GLU A 18 8.07 1.41 -4.05
CA GLU A 18 8.94 2.02 -5.04
C GLU A 18 8.36 3.35 -5.55
N ILE A 19 7.04 3.38 -5.81
CA ILE A 19 6.31 4.58 -6.23
C ILE A 19 6.48 5.72 -5.23
N PHE A 20 6.43 5.44 -3.93
CA PHE A 20 6.47 6.45 -2.86
C PHE A 20 7.81 6.51 -2.09
N LYS A 21 8.89 5.95 -2.66
CA LYS A 21 10.19 5.86 -1.97
C LYS A 21 10.80 7.21 -1.60
N ASN A 22 10.38 8.29 -2.27
CA ASN A 22 10.86 9.65 -2.07
C ASN A 22 9.97 10.44 -1.09
N GLU A 23 8.86 9.86 -0.64
CA GLU A 23 7.85 10.47 0.22
C GLU A 23 7.75 9.77 1.58
N LYS A 24 8.82 9.08 2.01
CA LYS A 24 8.89 8.31 3.28
C LYS A 24 8.62 9.15 4.53
N ASP A 25 8.93 10.44 4.48
CA ASP A 25 8.65 11.41 5.55
C ASP A 25 7.16 11.80 5.61
N LYS A 26 6.38 11.47 4.57
CA LYS A 26 5.00 11.93 4.37
C LYS A 26 3.98 10.80 4.33
N ILE A 27 4.42 9.60 3.92
CA ILE A 27 3.57 8.44 3.71
C ILE A 27 4.18 7.23 4.41
N ASP A 28 3.36 6.52 5.17
CA ASP A 28 3.72 5.19 5.66
C ASP A 28 2.98 4.13 4.84
N ILE A 29 3.72 3.08 4.46
CA ILE A 29 3.20 1.95 3.69
C ILE A 29 3.39 0.70 4.53
N ILE A 30 2.27 0.11 4.95
CA ILE A 30 2.23 -1.05 5.84
C ILE A 30 1.75 -2.24 5.02
N GLN A 31 2.52 -3.33 5.04
CA GLN A 31 2.05 -4.61 4.51
C GLN A 31 1.20 -5.26 5.59
N GLU A 32 -0.11 -5.44 5.35
CA GLU A 32 -0.96 -6.21 6.25
C GLU A 32 -1.27 -7.57 5.63
N GLN A 33 -1.34 -8.58 6.49
CA GLN A 33 -1.83 -9.91 6.17
C GLN A 33 -2.58 -10.44 7.40
N PHE A 34 -3.84 -10.82 7.18
CA PHE A 34 -4.86 -11.34 8.10
C PHE A 34 -4.94 -10.73 9.52
N LEU A 35 -6.03 -9.99 9.79
CA LEU A 35 -6.65 -10.07 11.11
C LEU A 35 -7.39 -11.42 11.22
N SER A 36 -7.07 -12.17 12.25
CA SER A 36 -7.42 -13.60 12.43
C SER A 36 -8.89 -13.99 12.16
N LYS A 37 -9.07 -15.23 11.64
CA LYS A 37 -10.32 -16.00 11.41
C LYS A 37 -11.41 -15.20 10.68
N GLU A 38 -11.37 -15.26 9.34
CA GLU A 38 -12.40 -14.77 8.39
C GLU A 38 -13.15 -13.51 8.86
N PRO A 39 -12.67 -12.28 8.59
CA PRO A 39 -13.01 -11.56 7.33
C PRO A 39 -11.95 -10.51 6.88
N LEU A 40 -12.21 -9.80 5.76
CA LEU A 40 -11.46 -8.67 5.14
C LEU A 40 -9.91 -8.74 5.17
N ARG A 41 -9.32 -9.19 4.05
CA ARG A 41 -7.88 -9.10 3.79
C ARG A 41 -7.54 -7.69 3.28
N ILE A 42 -6.66 -6.99 3.98
CA ILE A 42 -6.04 -5.75 3.50
C ILE A 42 -4.59 -6.08 3.19
N ASP A 43 -4.18 -5.93 1.93
CA ASP A 43 -2.83 -6.31 1.51
C ASP A 43 -1.81 -5.20 1.77
N VAL A 44 -2.24 -3.94 1.60
CA VAL A 44 -1.40 -2.75 1.78
C VAL A 44 -2.23 -1.64 2.38
N ILE A 45 -1.75 -1.03 3.47
CA ILE A 45 -2.25 0.24 3.98
C ILE A 45 -1.31 1.37 3.57
N VAL A 46 -1.89 2.44 3.04
CA VAL A 46 -1.22 3.70 2.73
C VAL A 46 -1.76 4.78 3.68
N VAL A 47 -0.89 5.27 4.58
CA VAL A 47 -1.24 6.31 5.56
C VAL A 47 -0.57 7.63 5.17
N LYS A 48 -1.37 8.67 4.93
CA LYS A 48 -0.86 10.04 4.75
C LYS A 48 -0.70 10.70 6.12
N LYS A 49 0.50 11.22 6.42
CA LYS A 49 0.78 11.92 7.69
C LYS A 49 0.11 13.29 7.78
N ASN A 50 -0.19 13.91 6.63
CA ASN A 50 -0.86 15.20 6.54
C ASN A 50 -1.93 15.17 5.44
N ASP A 51 -3.11 15.70 5.74
CA ASP A 51 -4.27 15.70 4.82
C ASP A 51 -4.10 16.69 3.66
N ASP A 52 -3.34 17.77 3.89
CA ASP A 52 -3.14 18.85 2.92
C ASP A 52 -1.97 18.61 1.94
N TYR A 53 -1.23 17.50 2.08
CA TYR A 53 -0.12 17.21 1.19
C TYR A 53 -0.60 16.50 -0.09
N GLY A 54 -0.66 17.27 -1.18
CA GLY A 54 -0.86 16.74 -2.52
C GLY A 54 0.39 16.01 -3.02
N ILE A 55 0.30 14.69 -3.14
CA ILE A 55 1.33 13.91 -3.83
C ILE A 55 1.01 13.95 -5.33
N ASP A 56 1.93 14.48 -6.13
CA ASP A 56 1.80 14.55 -7.60
C ASP A 56 2.10 13.20 -8.26
N LYS A 57 1.30 12.19 -7.89
CA LYS A 57 1.30 10.86 -8.51
C LYS A 57 -0.15 10.47 -8.74
N GLN A 58 -0.48 10.00 -9.93
CA GLN A 58 -1.87 9.67 -10.28
C GLN A 58 -2.48 8.63 -9.32
N ILE A 59 -1.71 7.63 -8.93
CA ILE A 59 -2.12 6.61 -7.96
C ILE A 59 -2.34 7.18 -6.55
N ALA A 60 -1.73 8.32 -6.20
CA ALA A 60 -1.97 8.95 -4.90
C ALA A 60 -3.36 9.59 -4.77
N ARG A 61 -4.04 9.82 -5.90
CA ARG A 61 -5.40 10.40 -5.96
C ARG A 61 -6.47 9.43 -5.48
N ILE A 62 -6.23 8.12 -5.60
CA ILE A 62 -7.17 7.09 -5.10
C ILE A 62 -7.04 6.88 -3.59
N PHE A 63 -5.92 7.28 -2.98
CA PHE A 63 -5.71 7.18 -1.55
C PHE A 63 -6.26 8.41 -0.82
N LYS A 64 -7.16 8.20 0.14
CA LYS A 64 -7.54 9.23 1.13
C LYS A 64 -6.45 9.31 2.22
N LYS A 65 -6.75 9.89 3.40
CA LYS A 65 -5.84 9.87 4.56
C LYS A 65 -5.40 8.45 4.94
N TYR A 66 -6.39 7.56 4.94
CA TYR A 66 -6.27 6.11 5.04
C TYR A 66 -6.93 5.51 3.79
N ASN A 67 -6.46 4.37 3.33
CA ASN A 67 -7.01 3.66 2.18
C ASN A 67 -8.06 2.58 2.56
N ILE A 68 -8.78 2.81 3.66
CA ILE A 68 -9.89 2.00 4.19
C ILE A 68 -11.18 2.81 4.13
#